data_AF-A0A7Z0C2U3-F1
#
_entry.id   AF-A0A7Z0C2U3-F1
#
_cell.length_a   1.000
_cell.length_b   1.000
_cell.length_c   1.000
_cell.angle_alpha   90.00
_cell.angle_beta   90.00
_cell.angle_gamma   90.00
#
_symmetry.space_group_name_H-M   'P 1'
#
loop_
_entity.id
_entity.type
_entity.pdbx_description
1 polymer ?
#
loop_
_entity_poly.entity_id
_entity_poly.type
_entity_poly.pdbx_seq_one_letter_code
_entity_poly.pdbx_strand_id
1 'polypeptide(L)'
;MDVFSHAWAALLLLAAVVGLIVWIHLEDRRVARELARRPLREFQVAGLDRDRVVSRHATWGPVPLLSRRDLRRLDEARGKIERFEAEQARRND
;
A
#
# COMPACT_ATOMS: atom_id res chain seq x y z
N MET A 1 16.23 35.93 20.00
CA MET A 1 16.22 34.78 19.06
C MET A 1 15.64 35.27 17.75
N ASP A 2 16.51 35.41 16.76
CA ASP A 2 16.29 36.22 15.57
C ASP A 2 15.20 35.68 14.64
N VAL A 3 14.42 36.59 14.06
CA VAL A 3 13.38 36.33 13.04
C VAL A 3 13.95 35.53 11.86
N PHE A 4 15.24 35.72 11.57
CA PHE A 4 15.98 34.98 10.55
C PHE A 4 15.99 33.46 10.82
N SER A 5 16.21 33.04 12.08
CA SER A 5 16.19 31.62 12.47
C SER A 5 14.79 31.00 12.31
N HIS A 6 13.73 31.77 12.58
CA HIS A 6 12.35 31.32 12.44
C HIS A 6 11.94 31.13 10.97
N ALA A 7 12.38 32.02 10.08
CA ALA A 7 12.12 31.91 8.65
C ALA A 7 12.80 30.67 8.03
N TRP A 8 14.05 30.40 8.42
CA TRP A 8 14.77 29.19 8.01
C TRP A 8 14.13 27.91 8.58
N ALA A 9 13.72 27.93 9.84
CA ALA A 9 12.99 26.82 10.45
C ALA A 9 11.67 26.54 9.72
N ALA A 10 10.92 27.59 9.35
CA ALA A 10 9.68 27.45 8.58
C ALA A 10 9.93 26.87 7.17
N LEU A 11 10.99 27.29 6.49
CA LEU A 11 11.37 26.74 5.18
C LEU A 11 11.78 25.27 5.27
N LEU A 12 12.54 24.88 6.28
CA LEU A 12 12.91 23.48 6.52
C LEU A 12 11.68 22.63 6.84
N LEU A 13 10.75 23.16 7.63
CA LEU A 13 9.51 22.48 7.96
C LEU A 13 8.62 22.32 6.72
N LEU A 14 8.53 23.34 5.87
CA LEU A 14 7.85 23.27 4.58
C LEU A 14 8.49 22.22 3.67
N ALA A 15 9.82 22.21 3.55
CA ALA A 15 10.55 21.23 2.76
C ALA A 15 10.33 19.80 3.27
N ALA A 16 10.30 19.60 4.59
CA ALA A 16 10.00 18.31 5.19
C ALA A 16 8.56 17.85 4.87
N VAL A 17 7.59 18.76 4.93
CA VAL A 17 6.18 18.47 4.57
C VAL A 17 6.06 18.12 3.08
N VAL A 18 6.69 18.89 2.20
CA VAL A 18 6.69 18.60 0.76
C VAL A 18 7.37 17.25 0.48
N GLY A 19 8.51 16.98 1.10
CA GLY A 19 9.21 15.70 0.99
C GLY A 19 8.35 14.53 1.45
N LEU A 20 7.63 14.69 2.57
CA LEU A 20 6.69 13.70 3.08
C LEU A 20 5.55 13.43 2.11
N ILE A 21 4.94 14.48 1.55
CA ILE A 21 3.85 14.36 0.56
C ILE A 21 4.34 13.62 -0.69
N VAL A 22 5.51 14.01 -1.21
CA VAL A 22 6.11 13.36 -2.39
C VAL A 22 6.41 11.89 -2.11
N TRP A 23 7.01 11.57 -0.96
CA TRP A 23 7.30 10.19 -0.58
C TRP A 23 6.03 9.34 -0.50
N ILE A 24 4.98 9.85 0.17
CA ILE A 24 3.69 9.19 0.26
C ILE A 24 3.10 8.94 -1.15
N HIS A 25 3.19 9.93 -2.07
CA HIS A 25 2.71 9.77 -3.45
C HIS A 25 3.50 8.73 -4.26
N LEU A 26 4.81 8.64 -4.07
CA LEU A 26 5.64 7.64 -4.75
C LEU A 26 5.34 6.23 -4.24
N GLU A 27 5.21 6.07 -2.92
CA GLU A 27 4.81 4.81 -2.28
C GLU A 27 3.43 4.37 -2.80
N ASP A 28 2.48 5.30 -2.93
CA ASP A 28 1.15 5.04 -3.46
C ASP A 28 1.15 4.52 -4.90
N ARG A 29 1.89 5.19 -5.78
CA ARG A 29 2.03 4.76 -7.19
C ARG A 29 2.69 3.39 -7.29
N ARG A 30 3.52 3.02 -6.33
CA ARG A 30 4.12 1.68 -6.25
C ARG A 30 3.08 0.66 -5.82
N VAL A 31 2.37 0.92 -4.72
CA VAL A 31 1.32 0.04 -4.19
C VAL A 31 0.18 -0.15 -5.19
N ALA A 32 -0.28 0.91 -5.87
CA ALA A 32 -1.31 0.83 -6.90
C ALA A 32 -0.85 -0.03 -8.10
N ARG A 33 0.40 0.08 -8.51
CA ARG A 33 0.99 -0.78 -9.56
C ARG A 33 1.11 -2.24 -9.10
N GLU A 34 1.49 -2.45 -7.84
CA GLU A 34 1.56 -3.78 -7.22
C GLU A 34 0.16 -4.42 -7.16
N LEU A 35 -0.85 -3.70 -6.68
CA LEU A 35 -2.26 -4.13 -6.60
C LEU A 35 -2.85 -4.39 -7.99
N ALA A 36 -2.51 -3.58 -8.99
CA ALA A 36 -2.97 -3.76 -10.36
C ALA A 36 -2.43 -5.05 -10.99
N ARG A 37 -1.22 -5.49 -10.61
CA ARG A 37 -0.57 -6.72 -11.13
C ARG A 37 -0.98 -7.99 -10.39
N ARG A 38 -1.59 -7.90 -9.21
CA ARG A 38 -1.94 -9.06 -8.38
C ARG A 38 -3.19 -9.78 -8.91
N PRO A 39 -3.23 -11.12 -8.88
CA PRO A 39 -4.34 -11.90 -9.40
C PRO A 39 -5.60 -11.73 -8.53
N LEU A 40 -6.77 -11.68 -9.19
CA LEU A 40 -8.08 -11.47 -8.55
C LEU A 40 -8.39 -12.50 -7.43
N ARG A 41 -7.83 -13.71 -7.51
CA ARG A 41 -7.99 -14.76 -6.50
C ARG A 41 -7.44 -14.36 -5.13
N GLU A 42 -6.33 -13.62 -5.08
CA GLU A 42 -5.74 -13.16 -3.81
C GLU A 42 -6.67 -12.18 -3.09
N PHE A 43 -7.35 -11.30 -3.83
CA PHE A 43 -8.34 -10.37 -3.29
C PHE A 43 -9.59 -11.08 -2.76
N GLN A 44 -10.07 -12.09 -3.50
CA GLN A 44 -11.22 -12.89 -3.07
C GLN A 44 -10.93 -13.66 -1.77
N VAL A 45 -9.76 -14.31 -1.67
CA VAL A 45 -9.35 -15.04 -0.46
C VAL A 45 -9.10 -14.10 0.73
N ALA A 46 -8.62 -12.88 0.48
CA ALA A 46 -8.45 -11.84 1.50
C ALA A 46 -9.78 -11.20 1.94
N GLY A 47 -10.89 -11.46 1.25
CA GLY A 47 -12.18 -10.79 1.47
C GLY A 47 -12.13 -9.28 1.16
N LEU A 48 -11.26 -8.88 0.23
CA LEU A 48 -11.08 -7.50 -0.18
C LEU A 48 -11.70 -7.28 -1.57
N ASP A 49 -12.50 -6.23 -1.68
CA ASP A 49 -13.03 -5.77 -2.97
C ASP A 49 -11.97 -4.91 -3.67
N ARG A 50 -11.43 -5.43 -4.79
CA ARG A 50 -10.38 -4.78 -5.57
C ARG A 50 -10.80 -3.39 -6.04
N ASP A 51 -12.04 -3.22 -6.52
CA ASP A 51 -12.51 -1.94 -7.05
C ASP A 51 -12.73 -0.93 -5.92
N ARG A 52 -13.12 -1.41 -4.73
CA ARG A 52 -13.21 -0.57 -3.54
C ARG A 52 -11.83 -0.13 -3.03
N VAL A 53 -10.83 -0.99 -3.06
CA VAL A 53 -9.45 -0.65 -2.65
C VAL A 53 -8.83 0.33 -3.64
N VAL A 54 -8.98 0.07 -4.95
CA VAL A 54 -8.48 0.95 -6.01
C VAL A 54 -9.20 2.31 -6.01
N SER A 55 -10.53 2.34 -5.91
CA SER A 55 -11.28 3.61 -5.86
C SER A 55 -10.99 4.40 -4.58
N ARG A 56 -10.76 3.73 -3.44
CA ARG A 56 -10.37 4.42 -2.21
C ARG A 56 -9.02 5.11 -2.36
N HIS A 57 -8.03 4.48 -3.00
CA HIS A 57 -6.76 5.12 -3.32
C HIS A 57 -6.91 6.26 -4.32
N ALA A 58 -7.80 6.12 -5.31
CA ALA A 58 -8.10 7.22 -6.24
C ALA A 58 -8.83 8.40 -5.58
N THR A 59 -9.68 8.16 -4.57
CA THR A 59 -10.58 9.17 -3.98
C THR A 59 -9.97 9.89 -2.78
N TRP A 60 -9.37 9.15 -1.84
CA TRP A 60 -8.85 9.71 -0.58
C TRP A 60 -7.35 9.95 -0.63
N GLY A 61 -6.71 9.55 -1.72
CA GLY A 61 -5.26 9.46 -1.80
C GLY A 61 -4.69 8.36 -0.90
N PRO A 62 -3.35 8.24 -0.88
CA PRO A 62 -2.65 7.26 -0.07
C PRO A 62 -2.88 7.48 1.42
N VAL A 63 -3.49 6.50 2.07
CA VAL A 63 -3.51 6.39 3.54
C VAL A 63 -2.52 5.28 3.91
N PRO A 64 -1.27 5.61 4.32
CA PRO A 64 -0.17 4.65 4.43
C PRO A 64 -0.50 3.44 5.33
N LEU A 65 -1.28 3.69 6.39
CA LEU A 65 -1.69 2.67 7.34
C LEU A 65 -2.70 1.67 6.76
N LEU A 66 -3.62 2.13 5.91
CA LEU A 66 -4.63 1.28 5.28
C LEU A 66 -3.98 0.46 4.16
N SER A 67 -3.17 1.08 3.31
CA SER A 67 -2.42 0.41 2.23
C SER A 67 -1.58 -0.75 2.76
N ARG A 68 -0.85 -0.54 3.87
CA ARG A 68 -0.04 -1.60 4.50
C ARG A 68 -0.88 -2.74 5.06
N ARG A 69 -2.05 -2.44 5.63
CA ARG A 69 -2.95 -3.45 6.19
C ARG A 69 -3.57 -4.32 5.10
N ASP A 70 -3.96 -3.70 3.99
CA ASP A 70 -4.54 -4.40 2.84
C ASP A 70 -3.48 -5.27 2.15
N LEU A 71 -2.25 -4.78 1.99
CA LEU A 71 -1.12 -5.59 1.50
C LEU A 71 -0.85 -6.80 2.38
N ARG A 72 -0.82 -6.62 3.71
CA ARG A 72 -0.59 -7.73 4.65
C ARG A 72 -1.67 -8.80 4.54
N ARG A 73 -2.94 -8.41 4.35
CA ARG A 73 -4.04 -9.36 4.11
C ARG A 73 -3.89 -10.10 2.79
N LEU A 74 -3.42 -9.43 1.73
CA LEU A 74 -3.16 -10.07 0.45
C LEU A 74 -1.98 -11.06 0.53
N ASP A 75 -0.92 -10.73 1.27
CA ASP A 75 0.20 -11.65 1.48
C ASP A 75 -0.21 -12.88 2.31
N GLU A 76 -1.07 -12.71 3.33
CA GLU A 76 -1.65 -13.83 4.07
C GLU A 76 -2.53 -14.71 3.17
N ALA A 77 -3.33 -14.10 2.29
CA ALA A 77 -4.17 -14.82 1.33
C ALA A 77 -3.33 -15.60 0.31
N ARG A 78 -2.26 -15.00 -0.21
CA ARG A 78 -1.30 -15.67 -1.09
C ARG A 78 -0.66 -16.88 -0.40
N GLY A 79 -0.22 -16.73 0.85
CA GLY A 79 0.35 -17.84 1.61
C GLY A 79 -0.63 -19.00 1.83
N LYS A 80 -1.93 -18.71 1.96
CA LYS A 80 -2.96 -19.76 2.04
C LYS A 80 -3.15 -20.48 0.70
N ILE A 81 -3.15 -19.75 -0.41
CA ILE A 81 -3.26 -20.32 -1.76
C ILE A 81 -2.05 -21.22 -2.05
N GLU A 82 -0.83 -20.74 -1.81
CA GLU A 82 0.41 -21.50 -2.05
C GLU A 82 0.45 -22.80 -1.23
N ARG A 83 0.03 -22.77 0.05
CA ARG A 83 -0.06 -23.99 0.87
C ARG A 83 -1.11 -24.96 0.34
N PHE A 84 -2.28 -24.46 -0.03
CA PHE A 84 -3.34 -25.29 -0.58
C PHE A 84 -2.90 -25.96 -1.90
N GLU A 85 -2.26 -25.22 -2.80
CA GLU A 85 -1.73 -25.75 -4.06
C GLU A 85 -0.62 -26.79 -3.82
N ALA A 86 0.29 -26.53 -2.87
CA ALA A 86 1.34 -27.49 -2.50
C ALA A 86 0.78 -28.78 -1.91
N GLU A 87 -0.28 -28.68 -1.12
CA GLU A 87 -0.94 -29.83 -0.48
C GLU A 87 -1.77 -30.64 -1.47
N GLN A 88 -2.37 -29.98 -2.47
CA GLN A 88 -3.00 -30.66 -3.62
C GLN A 88 -1.96 -31.37 -4.49
N ALA A 89 -0.83 -30.73 -4.80
CA ALA A 89 0.24 -31.34 -5.58
C ALA A 89 0.79 -32.61 -4.89
N ARG A 90 1.03 -32.56 -3.57
CA ARG A 90 1.45 -33.73 -2.78
C ARG A 90 0.45 -34.88 -2.76
N ARG A 91 -0.83 -34.61 -2.95
CA ARG A 91 -1.90 -35.61 -2.89
C ARG A 91 -2.19 -36.24 -4.26
N ASN A 92 -1.68 -35.61 -5.33
CA ASN A 92 -1.89 -36.01 -6.71
C ASN A 92 -0.65 -36.70 -7.33
N ASP A 93 0.46 -36.73 -6.59
CA ASP A 93 1.63 -37.63 -6.76
C ASP A 93 1.43 -38.90 -5.91
#